data_AF-A0AAV3XRN1-F1
#
_entry.id   AF-A0AAV3XRN1-F1
#
_cell.length_a   1.000
_cell.length_b   1.000
_cell.length_c   1.000
_cell.angle_alpha   90.00
_cell.angle_beta   90.00
_cell.angle_gamma   90.00
#
_symmetry.space_group_name_H-M   'P 1'
#
loop_
_entity.id
_entity.type
_entity.pdbx_description
1 polymer ?
#
loop_
_entity_poly.entity_id
_entity_poly.type
_entity_poly.pdbx_seq_one_letter_code
_entity_poly.pdbx_strand_id
1 'polypeptide(L)'
;MNNDEYLPWMKQAIDESIKEDEKIQQFLVWLHQKTKSLGSPYQGAALRAIFMAFILDIENNPVNHLFTKIDQSLNFEYQSLYDLLYGFFSRPNNSTYDFAVLLIINKLENGKFNTHFKKIELPNRDWEPDDKLGFDTYKYLCFVLEDNQYINGDILNLLPSFEYYLPKDASGAEQSLRWGYLDDWWTVNNDDWSKQIQIILNNYRNLGNSWQPNDKQKEILKNSYDANKLLMDCLNSSTSVSDEIRRDIEDPLLLPIAEIEKRKREKAK
;
A
#
# COMPACT_ATOMS: atom_id res chain seq x y z
N MET A 1 -26.27 16.75 -15.38
CA MET A 1 -26.25 15.28 -15.20
C MET A 1 -26.05 15.02 -13.72
N ASN A 2 -26.88 14.17 -13.12
CA ASN A 2 -26.75 13.83 -11.71
C ASN A 2 -25.55 12.87 -11.52
N ASN A 3 -24.76 13.04 -10.46
CA ASN A 3 -23.62 12.18 -10.16
C ASN A 3 -24.05 10.71 -9.96
N ASP A 4 -25.30 10.50 -9.53
CA ASP A 4 -25.93 9.18 -9.39
C ASP A 4 -26.06 8.41 -10.71
N GLU A 5 -26.04 9.09 -11.86
CA GLU A 5 -26.16 8.45 -13.18
C GLU A 5 -24.81 8.26 -13.87
N TYR A 6 -23.89 9.23 -13.72
CA TYR A 6 -22.61 9.22 -14.45
C TYR A 6 -21.55 8.29 -13.84
N LEU A 7 -21.43 8.24 -12.51
CA LEU A 7 -20.40 7.41 -11.84
C LEU A 7 -20.63 5.90 -12.09
N PRO A 8 -21.87 5.37 -12.07
CA PRO A 8 -22.11 3.98 -12.47
C PRO A 8 -21.72 3.69 -13.93
N TRP A 9 -21.88 4.64 -14.85
CA TRP A 9 -21.46 4.48 -16.24
C TRP A 9 -19.95 4.46 -16.40
N MET A 10 -19.22 5.30 -15.66
CA MET A 10 -17.76 5.21 -15.62
C MET A 10 -17.33 3.82 -15.14
N LYS A 11 -17.94 3.32 -14.06
CA LYS A 11 -17.65 1.96 -13.55
C LYS A 11 -17.91 0.89 -14.61
N GLN A 12 -19.06 0.96 -15.29
CA GLN A 12 -19.40 0.01 -16.35
C GLN A 12 -18.41 0.08 -17.52
N ALA A 13 -17.99 1.27 -17.94
CA ALA A 13 -17.00 1.44 -19.00
C ALA A 13 -15.64 0.81 -18.63
N ILE A 14 -15.22 0.96 -17.39
CA ILE A 14 -14.00 0.32 -16.86
C ILE A 14 -14.15 -1.22 -16.91
N ASP A 15 -15.29 -1.75 -16.46
CA ASP A 15 -15.54 -3.19 -16.45
C ASP A 15 -15.54 -3.80 -17.86
N GLU A 16 -16.17 -3.13 -18.81
CA GLU A 16 -16.19 -3.58 -20.22
C GLU A 16 -14.78 -3.54 -20.84
N SER A 17 -13.89 -2.64 -20.41
CA SER A 17 -12.53 -2.55 -20.95
C SER A 17 -11.63 -3.76 -20.64
N ILE A 18 -11.96 -4.52 -19.58
CA ILE A 18 -11.19 -5.70 -19.13
C ILE A 18 -11.92 -7.03 -19.36
N LYS A 19 -13.17 -6.98 -19.84
CA LYS A 19 -14.09 -8.13 -19.87
C LYS A 19 -13.66 -9.24 -20.81
N GLU A 20 -13.17 -8.87 -21.99
CA GLU A 20 -12.90 -9.83 -23.08
C GLU A 20 -11.58 -10.60 -22.90
N ASP A 21 -10.66 -10.15 -22.03
CA ASP A 21 -9.38 -10.82 -21.83
C ASP A 21 -9.48 -11.92 -20.75
N GLU A 22 -9.47 -13.17 -21.19
CA GLU A 22 -9.60 -14.35 -20.32
C GLU A 22 -8.50 -14.42 -19.24
N LYS A 23 -7.25 -14.06 -19.56
CA LYS A 23 -6.14 -14.14 -18.59
C LYS A 23 -6.27 -13.04 -17.53
N ILE A 24 -6.75 -11.86 -17.91
CA ILE A 24 -7.09 -10.80 -16.96
C ILE A 24 -8.21 -11.28 -16.04
N GLN A 25 -9.26 -11.91 -16.57
CA GLN A 25 -10.34 -12.45 -15.74
C GLN A 25 -9.86 -13.55 -14.78
N GLN A 26 -9.00 -14.47 -15.24
CA GLN A 26 -8.38 -15.49 -14.38
C GLN A 26 -7.56 -14.86 -13.25
N PHE A 27 -6.79 -13.81 -13.54
CA PHE A 27 -6.06 -13.05 -12.54
C PHE A 27 -7.00 -12.40 -11.51
N LEU A 28 -8.08 -11.75 -11.94
CA LEU A 28 -9.04 -11.12 -11.04
C LEU A 28 -9.78 -12.14 -10.17
N VAL A 29 -10.08 -13.34 -10.70
CA VAL A 29 -10.62 -14.45 -9.91
C VAL A 29 -9.64 -14.86 -8.81
N TRP A 30 -8.37 -15.08 -9.17
CA TRP A 30 -7.34 -15.42 -8.19
C TRP A 30 -7.16 -14.30 -7.16
N LEU A 31 -7.08 -13.04 -7.60
CA LEU A 31 -6.92 -11.88 -6.74
C LEU A 31 -8.07 -11.78 -5.74
N HIS A 32 -9.30 -11.94 -6.21
CA HIS A 32 -10.48 -11.96 -5.35
C HIS A 32 -10.42 -13.09 -4.31
N GLN A 33 -10.08 -14.30 -4.72
CA GLN A 33 -9.95 -15.45 -3.81
C GLN A 33 -8.84 -15.24 -2.78
N LYS A 34 -7.69 -14.73 -3.24
CA LYS A 34 -6.53 -14.42 -2.41
C LYS A 34 -6.87 -13.39 -1.34
N THR A 35 -7.50 -12.27 -1.71
CA THR A 35 -7.85 -11.25 -0.72
C THR A 35 -8.95 -11.70 0.22
N LYS A 36 -9.86 -12.57 -0.26
CA LYS A 36 -10.94 -13.13 0.57
C LYS A 36 -10.41 -14.11 1.61
N SER A 37 -9.37 -14.88 1.31
CA SER A 37 -8.81 -15.86 2.25
C SER A 37 -8.04 -15.22 3.42
N LEU A 38 -7.67 -13.94 3.31
CA LEU A 38 -6.97 -13.21 4.37
C LEU A 38 -7.81 -12.99 5.63
N GLY A 39 -9.15 -13.06 5.52
CA GLY A 39 -10.05 -12.84 6.67
C GLY A 39 -9.86 -11.48 7.35
N SER A 40 -9.43 -10.48 6.60
CA SER A 40 -9.02 -9.16 7.09
C SER A 40 -10.24 -8.26 7.41
N PRO A 41 -10.12 -7.34 8.38
CA PRO A 41 -11.16 -6.36 8.69
C PRO A 41 -11.29 -5.24 7.64
N TYR A 42 -10.33 -5.10 6.73
CA TYR A 42 -10.36 -4.05 5.69
C TYR A 42 -11.32 -4.41 4.54
N GLN A 43 -11.79 -3.38 3.84
CA GLN A 43 -12.62 -3.56 2.66
C GLN A 43 -11.93 -4.40 1.59
N GLY A 44 -12.65 -5.38 1.05
CA GLY A 44 -12.10 -6.29 0.05
C GLY A 44 -11.63 -5.58 -1.23
N ALA A 45 -12.24 -4.45 -1.61
CA ALA A 45 -11.79 -3.63 -2.74
C ALA A 45 -10.42 -2.98 -2.49
N ALA A 46 -10.18 -2.44 -1.29
CA ALA A 46 -8.90 -1.86 -0.92
C ALA A 46 -7.78 -2.93 -0.88
N LEU A 47 -8.08 -4.13 -0.36
CA LEU A 47 -7.16 -5.26 -0.37
C LEU A 47 -6.78 -5.68 -1.80
N ARG A 48 -7.75 -5.70 -2.73
CA ARG A 48 -7.45 -6.03 -4.13
C ARG A 48 -6.63 -4.94 -4.80
N ALA A 49 -6.89 -3.68 -4.48
CA ALA A 49 -6.10 -2.57 -4.98
C ALA A 49 -4.63 -2.65 -4.53
N ILE A 50 -4.36 -2.84 -3.23
CA ILE A 50 -2.96 -2.92 -2.74
C ILE A 50 -2.21 -4.13 -3.30
N PHE A 51 -2.85 -5.31 -3.38
CA PHE A 51 -2.23 -6.49 -3.99
C PHE A 51 -2.00 -6.32 -5.50
N MET A 52 -2.96 -5.75 -6.24
CA MET A 52 -2.80 -5.50 -7.67
C MET A 52 -1.67 -4.51 -7.93
N ALA A 53 -1.63 -3.38 -7.21
CA ALA A 53 -0.57 -2.40 -7.31
C ALA A 53 0.81 -3.00 -7.06
N PHE A 54 0.91 -3.84 -6.02
CA PHE A 54 2.15 -4.53 -5.65
C PHE A 54 2.61 -5.53 -6.73
N ILE A 55 1.70 -6.41 -7.19
CA ILE A 55 2.04 -7.47 -8.16
C ILE A 55 2.41 -6.88 -9.53
N LEU A 56 1.72 -5.83 -9.95
CA LEU A 56 1.90 -5.22 -11.27
C LEU A 56 2.96 -4.12 -11.30
N ASP A 57 3.46 -3.66 -10.15
CA ASP A 57 4.45 -2.58 -10.06
C ASP A 57 3.96 -1.28 -10.73
N ILE A 58 2.70 -0.89 -10.49
CA ILE A 58 2.02 0.23 -11.18
C ILE A 58 1.86 1.51 -10.34
N GLU A 59 2.14 1.49 -9.04
CA GLU A 59 2.02 2.67 -8.17
C GLU A 59 3.26 2.87 -7.30
N ASN A 60 4.36 3.29 -7.90
CA ASN A 60 5.65 3.43 -7.20
C ASN A 60 5.82 4.81 -6.54
N ASN A 61 4.72 5.43 -6.09
CA ASN A 61 4.70 6.74 -5.44
C ASN A 61 3.93 6.63 -4.12
N PRO A 62 4.47 7.11 -2.98
CA PRO A 62 3.83 7.00 -1.66
C PRO A 62 2.53 7.80 -1.50
N VAL A 63 2.24 8.72 -2.42
CA VAL A 63 1.09 9.60 -2.35
C VAL A 63 0.09 9.17 -3.41
N ASN A 64 -1.19 9.13 -3.01
CA ASN A 64 -2.33 8.90 -3.88
C ASN A 64 -2.43 7.44 -4.38
N HIS A 65 -2.88 6.50 -3.55
CA HIS A 65 -3.17 5.11 -3.98
C HIS A 65 -4.66 4.84 -4.08
N LEU A 66 -5.07 3.94 -4.97
CA LEU A 66 -6.47 3.51 -5.04
C LEU A 66 -6.96 2.94 -3.70
N PHE A 67 -6.17 2.09 -3.02
CA PHE A 67 -6.59 1.52 -1.73
C PHE A 67 -6.83 2.60 -0.66
N THR A 68 -6.04 3.69 -0.66
CA THR A 68 -6.19 4.79 0.30
C THR A 68 -7.47 5.60 0.08
N LYS A 69 -8.03 5.56 -1.14
CA LYS A 69 -9.32 6.19 -1.49
C LYS A 69 -10.52 5.33 -1.13
N ILE A 70 -10.32 4.03 -0.95
CA ILE A 70 -11.38 3.06 -0.70
C ILE A 70 -11.55 2.83 0.81
N ASP A 71 -10.44 2.59 1.52
CA ASP A 71 -10.48 2.23 2.95
C ASP A 71 -9.56 3.15 3.76
N GLN A 72 -10.17 4.01 4.57
CA GLN A 72 -9.46 4.97 5.41
C GLN A 72 -8.69 4.28 6.56
N SER A 73 -9.20 3.16 7.09
CA SER A 73 -8.52 2.41 8.16
C SER A 73 -7.24 1.76 7.65
N LEU A 74 -7.29 1.15 6.46
CA LEU A 74 -6.09 0.63 5.81
C LEU A 74 -5.11 1.75 5.46
N ASN A 75 -5.60 2.91 5.00
CA ASN A 75 -4.77 4.08 4.74
C ASN A 75 -4.02 4.53 6.00
N PHE A 76 -4.70 4.68 7.15
CA PHE A 76 -4.04 5.09 8.39
C PHE A 76 -2.93 4.14 8.81
N GLU A 77 -3.14 2.83 8.63
CA GLU A 77 -2.13 1.84 8.93
C GLU A 77 -0.93 1.93 7.99
N TYR A 78 -1.19 2.04 6.69
CA TYR A 78 -0.15 2.23 5.69
C TYR A 78 0.65 3.52 5.94
N GLN A 79 -0.01 4.66 6.21
CA GLN A 79 0.66 5.93 6.51
C GLN A 79 1.50 5.83 7.78
N SER A 80 0.99 5.19 8.83
CA SER A 80 1.75 4.99 10.07
C SER A 80 3.04 4.19 9.83
N LEU A 81 2.97 3.18 8.96
CA LEU A 81 4.12 2.40 8.57
C LEU A 81 5.07 3.18 7.65
N TYR A 82 4.53 3.93 6.68
CA TYR A 82 5.31 4.74 5.77
C TYR A 82 6.07 5.85 6.50
N ASP A 83 5.42 6.58 7.41
CA ASP A 83 6.04 7.60 8.26
C ASP A 83 7.14 7.02 9.15
N LEU A 84 6.96 5.78 9.62
CA LEU A 84 7.98 5.07 10.37
C LEU A 84 9.20 4.76 9.48
N LEU A 85 8.97 4.23 8.28
CA LEU A 85 10.05 3.96 7.33
C LEU A 85 10.71 5.25 6.85
N TYR A 86 9.96 6.34 6.70
CA TYR A 86 10.48 7.68 6.42
C TYR A 86 11.43 8.13 7.52
N GLY A 87 11.08 7.89 8.78
CA GLY A 87 11.96 8.17 9.90
C GLY A 87 13.22 7.29 9.92
N PHE A 88 13.14 6.10 9.37
CA PHE A 88 14.27 5.19 9.37
C PHE A 88 15.22 5.40 8.19
N PHE A 89 14.64 5.69 7.03
CA PHE A 89 15.33 6.00 5.81
C PHE A 89 15.20 7.50 5.59
N SER A 90 16.16 8.27 6.12
CA SER A 90 16.21 9.74 6.05
C SER A 90 15.93 10.34 4.66
N ARG A 91 16.06 9.53 3.59
CA ARG A 91 15.69 9.86 2.21
C ARG A 91 14.93 8.68 1.60
N PRO A 92 13.60 8.62 1.71
CA PRO A 92 12.82 7.57 1.09
C PRO A 92 12.96 7.65 -0.43
N ASN A 93 13.02 6.48 -1.05
CA ASN A 93 12.94 6.33 -2.49
C ASN A 93 11.79 5.35 -2.83
N ASN A 94 11.62 5.04 -4.12
CA ASN A 94 10.58 4.10 -4.55
C ASN A 94 10.69 2.73 -3.86
N SER A 95 11.91 2.28 -3.54
CA SER A 95 12.14 1.01 -2.84
C SER A 95 11.69 1.05 -1.37
N THR A 96 11.79 2.21 -0.70
CA THR A 96 11.23 2.40 0.66
C THR A 96 9.70 2.26 0.65
N TYR A 97 9.06 2.79 -0.39
CA TYR A 97 7.62 2.64 -0.59
C TYR A 97 7.24 1.17 -0.84
N ASP A 98 7.91 0.50 -1.78
CA ASP A 98 7.62 -0.91 -2.09
C ASP A 98 7.81 -1.80 -0.85
N PHE A 99 8.80 -1.46 0.00
CA PHE A 99 9.01 -2.13 1.26
C PHE A 99 7.85 -1.94 2.24
N ALA A 100 7.30 -0.73 2.35
CA ALA A 100 6.11 -0.46 3.16
C ALA A 100 4.93 -1.36 2.73
N VAL A 101 4.67 -1.42 1.42
CA VAL A 101 3.61 -2.25 0.85
C VAL A 101 3.86 -3.74 1.09
N LEU A 102 5.10 -4.20 0.91
CA LEU A 102 5.51 -5.58 1.19
C LEU A 102 5.22 -5.96 2.65
N LEU A 103 5.54 -5.08 3.60
CA LEU A 103 5.28 -5.29 5.02
C LEU A 103 3.78 -5.37 5.34
N ILE A 104 2.95 -4.50 4.74
CA ILE A 104 1.49 -4.58 4.86
C ILE A 104 0.96 -5.91 4.31
N ILE A 105 1.41 -6.33 3.12
CA ILE A 105 1.00 -7.60 2.51
C ILE A 105 1.41 -8.78 3.40
N ASN A 106 2.66 -8.80 3.89
CA ASN A 106 3.11 -9.85 4.81
C ASN A 106 2.30 -9.90 6.10
N LYS A 107 1.91 -8.73 6.65
CA LYS A 107 1.02 -8.65 7.81
C LYS A 107 -0.32 -9.33 7.53
N LEU A 108 -0.91 -9.04 6.37
CA LEU A 108 -2.20 -9.57 5.96
C LEU A 108 -2.15 -11.09 5.72
N GLU A 109 -1.10 -11.59 5.07
CA GLU A 109 -0.98 -13.01 4.71
C GLU A 109 -0.70 -13.93 5.90
N ASN A 110 0.07 -13.45 6.87
CA ASN A 110 0.48 -14.27 8.02
C ASN A 110 -0.34 -13.99 9.28
N GLY A 111 -1.18 -12.94 9.29
CA GLY A 111 -1.97 -12.53 10.45
C GLY A 111 -1.15 -12.24 11.73
N LYS A 112 0.17 -12.09 11.60
CA LYS A 112 1.16 -12.22 12.70
C LYS A 112 2.18 -11.08 12.76
N PHE A 113 2.10 -10.09 11.89
CA PHE A 113 2.95 -8.91 12.02
C PHE A 113 2.30 -7.97 13.05
N ASN A 114 2.72 -8.13 14.31
CA ASN A 114 2.30 -7.28 15.42
C ASN A 114 3.50 -6.50 15.94
N THR A 115 3.99 -5.58 15.13
CA THR A 115 4.88 -4.53 15.62
C THR A 115 4.03 -3.58 16.47
N HIS A 116 4.22 -3.63 17.79
CA HIS A 116 3.72 -2.58 18.68
C HIS A 116 4.52 -1.30 18.43
N PHE A 117 4.12 -0.56 17.41
CA PHE A 117 4.72 0.72 17.06
C PHE A 117 4.33 1.77 18.10
N LYS A 118 5.31 2.31 18.79
CA LYS A 118 5.08 3.46 19.67
C LYS A 118 5.32 4.73 18.87
N LYS A 119 4.27 5.54 18.72
CA LYS A 119 4.43 6.94 18.30
C LYS A 119 5.27 7.64 19.38
N ILE A 120 6.48 8.04 19.02
CA ILE A 120 7.34 8.86 19.86
C ILE A 120 7.28 10.29 19.30
N GLU A 121 7.51 11.30 20.15
CA GLU A 121 7.66 12.67 19.68
C GLU A 121 9.16 12.95 19.57
N LEU A 122 9.64 13.17 18.35
CA LEU A 122 11.06 13.37 18.07
C LEU A 122 11.29 14.82 17.62
N PRO A 123 12.41 15.45 18.01
CA PRO A 123 12.75 16.78 17.54
C PRO A 123 13.03 16.77 16.03
N ASN A 124 12.40 17.69 15.30
CA ASN A 124 12.37 17.77 13.84
C ASN A 124 13.64 18.40 13.24
N ARG A 125 13.96 18.02 11.99
CA ARG A 125 14.76 18.77 11.01
C ARG A 125 13.88 18.99 9.77
N ASP A 126 13.35 20.20 9.59
CA ASP A 126 12.77 20.57 8.30
C ASP A 126 13.88 20.60 7.25
N TRP A 127 13.78 19.71 6.25
CA TRP A 127 14.59 19.75 5.04
C TRP A 127 13.76 20.42 3.94
N GLU A 128 14.11 21.66 3.59
CA GLU A 128 13.83 22.20 2.25
C GLU A 128 15.04 21.96 1.34
N PRO A 129 14.86 21.83 0.02
CA PRO A 129 15.94 21.61 -0.93
C PRO A 129 17.03 22.70 -0.96
N ASP A 130 16.76 23.86 -0.35
CA ASP A 130 17.70 24.98 -0.24
C ASP A 130 17.72 25.50 1.21
N ASP A 131 18.94 25.64 1.75
CA ASP A 131 19.25 26.07 3.11
C ASP A 131 18.44 27.30 3.60
N LYS A 132 17.61 27.11 4.64
CA LYS A 132 17.39 28.02 5.80
C LYS A 132 16.43 27.40 6.82
N LEU A 133 16.96 27.04 8.00
CA LEU A 133 16.19 26.52 9.13
C LEU A 133 15.21 27.56 9.69
N GLY A 134 13.93 27.19 9.74
CA GLY A 134 12.94 27.66 10.71
C GLY A 134 12.36 26.43 11.42
N PHE A 135 12.07 26.53 12.72
CA PHE A 135 11.59 25.39 13.51
C PHE A 135 10.07 25.42 13.65
N ASP A 136 9.39 24.45 13.06
CA ASP A 136 8.06 24.02 13.51
C ASP A 136 8.03 22.49 13.77
N THR A 137 7.30 22.10 14.81
CA THR A 137 7.26 20.72 15.36
C THR A 137 6.44 19.75 14.49
N TYR A 138 7.09 18.72 13.93
CA TYR A 138 6.42 17.51 13.42
C TYR A 138 6.85 16.26 14.19
N LYS A 139 5.94 15.28 14.33
CA LYS A 139 6.06 14.08 15.22
C LYS A 139 6.51 12.85 14.43
N TYR A 140 7.66 12.25 14.74
CA TYR A 140 8.17 11.05 14.05
C TYR A 140 8.19 9.78 14.91
N LEU A 141 7.89 8.62 14.31
CA LEU A 141 7.82 7.31 14.96
C LEU A 141 9.21 6.66 15.14
N CYS A 142 9.46 5.96 16.26
CA CYS A 142 10.61 5.06 16.41
C CYS A 142 10.19 3.59 16.31
N PHE A 143 11.11 2.74 15.85
CA PHE A 143 10.98 1.29 15.98
C PHE A 143 11.22 0.86 17.43
N VAL A 144 10.19 0.31 18.06
CA VAL A 144 10.36 -0.60 19.22
C VAL A 144 10.02 -1.99 18.71
N LEU A 145 11.04 -2.77 18.37
CA LEU A 145 10.90 -4.18 18.03
C LEU A 145 10.83 -4.97 19.34
N GLU A 146 9.63 -5.14 19.90
CA GLU A 146 9.43 -6.18 20.93
C GLU A 146 9.37 -7.54 20.24
N ASP A 147 10.33 -8.41 20.57
CA ASP A 147 10.39 -9.86 20.34
C ASP A 147 9.57 -10.37 19.13
N ASN A 148 9.97 -9.95 17.94
CA ASN A 148 9.21 -10.23 16.73
C ASN A 148 9.72 -11.52 16.08
N GLN A 149 9.22 -12.68 16.56
CA GLN A 149 9.58 -14.02 16.07
C GLN A 149 9.26 -14.28 14.57
N TYR A 150 8.74 -13.29 13.83
CA TYR A 150 8.06 -13.51 12.55
C TYR A 150 8.42 -12.54 11.43
N ILE A 151 9.33 -11.59 11.65
CA ILE A 151 9.97 -10.93 10.51
C ILE A 151 10.87 -12.00 9.88
N ASN A 152 10.59 -12.39 8.62
CA ASN A 152 11.43 -13.34 7.89
C ASN A 152 12.90 -12.89 8.04
N GLY A 153 13.83 -13.82 8.32
CA GLY A 153 15.24 -13.51 8.50
C GLY A 153 15.80 -12.67 7.35
N ASP A 154 15.28 -12.89 6.14
CA ASP A 154 15.62 -12.09 4.95
C ASP A 154 15.23 -10.61 5.09
N ILE A 155 14.06 -10.30 5.66
CA ILE A 155 13.59 -8.92 5.89
C ILE A 155 14.33 -8.29 7.09
N LEU A 156 14.65 -9.07 8.14
CA LEU A 156 15.46 -8.58 9.26
C LEU A 156 16.87 -8.19 8.81
N ASN A 157 17.48 -8.98 7.93
CA ASN A 157 18.81 -8.71 7.39
C ASN A 157 18.88 -7.44 6.53
N LEU A 158 17.73 -6.99 6.00
CA LEU A 158 17.63 -5.72 5.29
C LEU A 158 17.60 -4.52 6.23
N LEU A 159 17.18 -4.69 7.48
CA LEU A 159 17.15 -3.56 8.40
C LEU A 159 18.54 -3.39 9.04
N PRO A 160 19.00 -2.16 9.34
CA PRO A 160 20.18 -1.91 10.13
C PRO A 160 20.21 -2.77 11.39
N SER A 161 21.43 -3.04 11.86
CA SER A 161 21.70 -3.79 13.09
C SER A 161 20.91 -3.26 14.28
N PHE A 162 20.61 -4.12 15.26
CA PHE A 162 19.84 -3.78 16.47
C PHE A 162 20.44 -2.58 17.24
N GLU A 163 21.73 -2.30 17.05
CA GLU A 163 22.44 -1.15 17.63
C GLU A 163 21.94 0.22 17.14
N TYR A 164 21.25 0.26 16.00
CA TYR A 164 20.63 1.45 15.43
C TYR A 164 19.21 1.71 15.97
N TYR A 165 18.64 0.79 16.75
CA TYR A 165 17.30 0.92 17.32
C TYR A 165 17.36 1.52 18.73
N LEU A 166 16.23 2.10 19.15
CA LEU A 166 16.09 2.76 20.44
C LEU A 166 15.36 1.84 21.43
N PRO A 167 15.89 1.69 22.67
CA PRO A 167 15.12 1.15 23.77
C PRO A 167 13.81 1.91 23.97
N LYS A 168 12.74 1.22 24.39
CA LYS A 168 11.40 1.79 24.61
C LYS A 168 11.36 2.96 25.59
N ASP A 169 12.37 3.03 26.46
CA ASP A 169 12.61 3.96 27.55
C ASP A 169 13.75 4.95 27.28
N ALA A 170 14.29 4.99 26.06
CA ALA A 170 15.35 5.93 25.68
C ALA A 170 14.94 7.39 25.91
N SER A 171 15.87 8.21 26.41
CA SER A 171 15.67 9.64 26.62
C SER A 171 15.58 10.41 25.30
N GLY A 172 14.96 11.60 25.31
CA GLY A 172 14.85 12.44 24.10
C GLY A 172 16.20 12.84 23.48
N ALA A 173 17.27 12.93 24.29
CA ALA A 173 18.62 13.21 23.80
C ALA A 173 19.23 12.00 23.06
N GLU A 174 19.07 10.78 23.59
CA GLU A 174 19.50 9.54 22.92
C GLU A 174 18.72 9.32 21.63
N GLN A 175 17.43 9.63 21.66
CA GLN A 175 16.57 9.59 20.49
C GLN A 175 17.09 10.54 19.39
N SER A 176 17.43 11.78 19.73
CA SER A 176 17.95 12.78 18.78
C SER A 176 19.30 12.39 18.16
N LEU A 177 20.23 11.83 18.94
CA LEU A 177 21.54 11.40 18.44
C LEU A 177 21.44 10.21 17.47
N ARG A 178 20.45 9.33 17.67
CA ARG A 178 20.25 8.12 16.83
C ARG A 178 19.90 8.42 15.38
N TRP A 179 19.24 9.53 15.11
CA TRP A 179 18.95 9.97 13.75
C TRP A 179 20.20 10.21 12.89
N GLY A 180 21.25 10.77 13.48
CA GLY A 180 22.53 10.94 12.78
C GLY A 180 23.13 9.60 12.36
N TYR A 181 23.08 8.59 13.24
CA TYR A 181 23.58 7.26 12.92
C TYR A 181 22.79 6.54 11.82
N LEU A 182 21.46 6.71 11.78
CA LEU A 182 20.63 6.15 10.71
C LEU A 182 20.86 6.86 9.37
N ASP A 183 21.05 8.18 9.38
CA ASP A 183 21.42 8.94 8.18
C ASP A 183 22.80 8.49 7.65
N ASP A 184 23.80 8.40 8.52
CA ASP A 184 25.14 7.90 8.17
C ASP A 184 25.07 6.48 7.59
N TRP A 185 24.30 5.58 8.22
CA TRP A 185 24.09 4.24 7.69
C TRP A 185 23.42 4.27 6.32
N TRP A 186 22.35 5.06 6.14
CA TRP A 186 21.63 5.13 4.87
C TRP A 186 22.50 5.68 3.75
N THR A 187 23.32 6.72 3.99
CA THR A 187 24.22 7.27 2.97
C THR A 187 25.19 6.24 2.41
N VAL A 188 25.59 5.24 3.22
CA VAL A 188 26.52 4.18 2.81
C VAL A 188 25.80 2.97 2.21
N ASN A 189 24.61 2.62 2.72
CA ASN A 189 23.96 1.34 2.43
C ASN A 189 22.79 1.41 1.44
N ASN A 190 22.28 2.61 1.12
CA ASN A 190 21.05 2.78 0.33
C ASN A 190 21.05 2.06 -1.02
N ASP A 191 22.18 2.06 -1.75
CA ASP A 191 22.29 1.44 -3.07
C ASP A 191 22.21 -0.09 -2.98
N ASP A 192 22.95 -0.68 -2.04
CA ASP A 192 22.97 -2.13 -1.84
C ASP A 192 21.63 -2.61 -1.27
N TRP A 193 21.12 -1.91 -0.25
CA TRP A 193 19.80 -2.15 0.32
C TRP A 193 18.71 -2.12 -0.77
N SER A 194 18.71 -1.09 -1.61
CA SER A 194 17.73 -0.95 -2.70
C SER A 194 17.80 -2.11 -3.69
N LYS A 195 18.99 -2.64 -3.99
CA LYS A 195 19.13 -3.82 -4.85
C LYS A 195 18.60 -5.08 -4.17
N GLN A 196 18.95 -5.29 -2.91
CA GLN A 196 18.51 -6.46 -2.16
C GLN A 196 16.99 -6.49 -1.99
N ILE A 197 16.38 -5.37 -1.63
CA ILE A 197 14.92 -5.30 -1.50
C ILE A 197 14.23 -5.51 -2.85
N GLN A 198 14.77 -4.98 -3.96
CA GLN A 198 14.22 -5.24 -5.29
C GLN A 198 14.25 -6.72 -5.67
N ILE A 199 15.31 -7.46 -5.29
CA ILE A 199 15.36 -8.93 -5.48
C ILE A 199 14.24 -9.61 -4.68
N ILE A 200 14.08 -9.23 -3.41
CA ILE A 200 13.03 -9.77 -2.53
C ILE A 200 11.65 -9.44 -3.10
N LEU A 201 11.40 -8.19 -3.47
CA LEU A 201 10.15 -7.74 -4.07
C LEU A 201 9.81 -8.52 -5.33
N ASN A 202 10.77 -8.72 -6.24
CA ASN A 202 10.54 -9.49 -7.47
C ASN A 202 10.18 -10.95 -7.18
N ASN A 203 10.81 -11.56 -6.17
CA ASN A 203 10.47 -12.92 -5.73
C ASN A 203 9.08 -12.97 -5.10
N TYR A 204 8.75 -12.00 -4.25
CA TYR A 204 7.45 -11.92 -3.59
C TYR A 204 6.34 -11.63 -4.61
N ARG A 205 6.51 -10.68 -5.52
CA ARG A 205 5.53 -10.34 -6.58
C ARG A 205 5.20 -11.54 -7.46
N ASN A 206 6.12 -12.49 -7.60
CA ASN A 206 5.88 -13.79 -8.21
C ASN A 206 5.09 -14.73 -7.26
N LEU A 207 3.93 -14.28 -6.76
CA LEU A 207 3.05 -14.90 -5.75
C LEU A 207 2.40 -16.23 -6.20
N GLY A 208 3.20 -17.16 -6.72
CA GLY A 208 2.83 -18.56 -6.86
C GLY A 208 1.84 -18.90 -7.97
N ASN A 209 1.69 -18.07 -9.00
CA ASN A 209 0.83 -18.38 -10.15
C ASN A 209 1.58 -18.37 -11.47
N SER A 210 1.19 -19.26 -12.38
CA SER A 210 1.58 -19.31 -13.79
C SER A 210 1.17 -18.05 -14.60
N TRP A 211 0.78 -16.97 -13.92
CA TRP A 211 0.33 -15.74 -14.54
C TRP A 211 1.54 -14.86 -14.86
N GLN A 212 1.92 -14.90 -16.14
CA GLN A 212 2.94 -14.04 -16.75
C GLN A 212 2.20 -13.12 -17.72
N PRO A 213 1.68 -11.96 -17.27
CA PRO A 213 0.98 -11.05 -18.15
C PRO A 213 1.96 -10.49 -19.18
N ASN A 214 1.54 -10.47 -20.43
CA ASN A 214 2.29 -9.75 -21.46
C ASN A 214 2.16 -8.23 -21.25
N ASP A 215 2.97 -7.44 -21.95
CA ASP A 215 2.99 -5.99 -21.77
C ASP A 215 1.63 -5.35 -22.06
N LYS A 216 0.89 -5.86 -23.05
CA LYS A 216 -0.48 -5.40 -23.36
C LYS A 216 -1.45 -5.65 -22.20
N GLN A 217 -1.36 -6.80 -21.53
CA GLN A 217 -2.21 -7.14 -20.39
C GLN A 217 -1.88 -6.29 -19.17
N LYS A 218 -0.58 -6.05 -18.93
CA LYS A 218 -0.14 -5.11 -17.88
C LYS A 218 -0.67 -3.71 -18.15
N GLU A 219 -0.61 -3.24 -19.39
CA GLU A 219 -1.13 -1.93 -19.80
C GLU A 219 -2.64 -1.83 -19.60
N ILE A 220 -3.42 -2.84 -20.01
CA ILE A 220 -4.88 -2.87 -19.80
C ILE A 220 -5.21 -2.80 -18.31
N LEU A 221 -4.52 -3.60 -17.48
CA LEU A 221 -4.74 -3.61 -16.04
C LEU A 221 -4.34 -2.29 -15.38
N LYS A 222 -3.22 -1.69 -15.80
CA LYS A 222 -2.80 -0.37 -15.35
C LYS A 222 -3.84 0.70 -15.69
N ASN A 223 -4.31 0.73 -16.94
CA ASN A 223 -5.34 1.67 -17.38
C ASN A 223 -6.65 1.48 -16.61
N SER A 224 -7.06 0.24 -16.35
CA SER A 224 -8.22 -0.08 -15.51
C SER A 224 -8.02 0.42 -14.08
N TYR A 225 -6.83 0.22 -13.51
CA TYR A 225 -6.48 0.68 -12.17
C TYR A 225 -6.51 2.21 -12.06
N ASP A 226 -5.88 2.92 -12.99
CA ASP A 226 -5.87 4.39 -13.04
C ASP A 226 -7.28 4.96 -13.25
N ALA A 227 -8.11 4.31 -14.08
CA ALA A 227 -9.49 4.71 -14.26
C ALA A 227 -10.34 4.49 -12.99
N ASN A 228 -10.12 3.39 -12.26
CA ASN A 228 -10.77 3.15 -10.97
C ASN A 228 -10.35 4.20 -9.91
N LYS A 229 -9.09 4.65 -9.96
CA LYS A 229 -8.59 5.72 -9.10
C LYS A 229 -9.29 7.05 -9.37
N LEU A 230 -9.44 7.42 -10.65
CA LEU A 230 -10.21 8.59 -11.05
C LEU A 230 -11.68 8.48 -10.64
N LEU A 231 -12.29 7.30 -10.81
CA LEU A 231 -13.65 7.04 -10.36
C LEU A 231 -13.81 7.27 -8.86
N MET A 232 -12.85 6.79 -8.06
CA MET A 232 -12.85 7.02 -6.61
C MET A 232 -12.62 8.49 -6.24
N ASP A 233 -11.82 9.23 -6.99
CA ASP A 233 -11.68 10.68 -6.82
C ASP A 233 -12.99 11.43 -7.07
N CYS A 234 -13.70 11.08 -8.14
CA CYS A 234 -15.03 11.63 -8.43
C CYS A 234 -16.06 11.22 -7.36
N LEU A 235 -16.02 9.97 -6.90
CA LEU A 235 -16.95 9.47 -5.89
C LEU A 235 -16.71 10.13 -4.53
N ASN A 236 -15.46 10.35 -4.14
CA ASN A 236 -15.09 10.97 -2.86
C ASN A 236 -15.28 12.48 -2.83
N SER A 237 -15.27 13.15 -3.99
CA SER A 237 -15.59 14.58 -4.11
C SER A 237 -17.10 14.86 -4.23
N SER A 238 -17.92 13.85 -4.54
CA SER A 238 -19.37 14.01 -4.68
C SER A 238 -20.07 14.01 -3.33
N THR A 239 -20.76 15.11 -3.01
CA THR A 239 -21.56 15.26 -1.79
C THR A 239 -22.98 14.70 -1.91
N SER A 240 -23.40 14.29 -3.10
CA SER A 240 -24.80 13.96 -3.41
C SER A 240 -25.06 12.47 -3.65
N VAL A 241 -24.01 11.63 -3.68
CA VAL A 241 -24.14 10.20 -3.99
C VAL A 241 -24.56 9.44 -2.73
N SER A 242 -25.59 8.60 -2.85
CA SER A 242 -26.08 7.79 -1.74
C SER A 242 -25.08 6.69 -1.34
N ASP A 243 -25.13 6.27 -0.07
CA ASP A 243 -24.30 5.16 0.45
C ASP A 243 -24.57 3.83 -0.27
N GLU A 244 -25.75 3.67 -0.86
CA GLU A 244 -26.08 2.52 -1.70
C GLU A 244 -25.30 2.56 -3.01
N ILE A 245 -25.37 3.67 -3.75
CA ILE A 245 -24.65 3.83 -5.01
C ILE A 245 -23.13 3.76 -4.78
N ARG A 246 -22.65 4.32 -3.66
CA ARG A 246 -21.25 4.24 -3.25
C ARG A 246 -20.80 2.79 -3.10
N ARG A 247 -21.53 1.95 -2.34
CA ARG A 247 -21.23 0.52 -2.20
C ARG A 247 -21.32 -0.23 -3.53
N ASP A 248 -22.27 0.14 -4.37
CA ASP A 248 -22.46 -0.46 -5.70
C ASP A 248 -21.30 -0.17 -6.66
N ILE A 249 -20.55 0.89 -6.40
CA ILE A 249 -19.33 1.22 -7.13
C ILE A 249 -18.10 0.60 -6.46
N GLU A 250 -17.92 0.80 -5.15
CA GLU A 250 -16.73 0.44 -4.38
C GLU A 250 -16.56 -1.08 -4.24
N ASP A 251 -17.58 -1.81 -3.80
CA ASP A 251 -17.51 -3.25 -3.54
C ASP A 251 -17.06 -4.07 -4.76
N PRO A 252 -17.53 -3.80 -6.00
CA PRO A 252 -17.11 -4.54 -7.17
C PRO A 252 -15.83 -4.05 -7.84
N LEU A 253 -15.15 -3.01 -7.35
CA LEU A 253 -13.87 -2.56 -7.92
C LEU A 253 -12.88 -3.72 -7.98
N LEU A 254 -12.28 -3.98 -9.16
CA LEU A 254 -11.31 -5.05 -9.36
C LEU A 254 -11.86 -6.46 -9.04
N LEU A 255 -13.16 -6.71 -9.25
CA LEU A 255 -13.73 -8.07 -9.25
C LEU A 255 -13.66 -8.67 -10.66
N PRO A 256 -13.63 -10.00 -10.79
CA PRO A 256 -13.89 -10.65 -12.06
C PRO A 256 -15.34 -10.37 -12.50
N ILE A 257 -15.55 -10.21 -13.81
CA ILE A 257 -16.86 -9.84 -14.38
C ILE A 257 -17.96 -10.83 -13.97
N ALA A 258 -17.65 -12.12 -13.93
CA ALA A 258 -18.59 -13.16 -13.51
C ALA A 258 -19.14 -12.93 -12.08
N GLU A 259 -18.33 -12.43 -11.15
CA GLU A 259 -18.77 -12.11 -9.78
C GLU A 259 -19.58 -10.81 -9.75
N ILE A 260 -19.22 -9.81 -10.57
CA ILE A 260 -20.01 -8.58 -10.71
C ILE A 260 -21.41 -8.89 -11.23
N GLU A 261 -21.53 -9.69 -12.29
CA GLU A 261 -22.80 -10.13 -12.85
C GLU A 261 -23.63 -10.98 -11.89
N LYS A 262 -22.97 -11.81 -11.07
CA LYS A 262 -23.64 -12.57 -10.01
C LYS A 262 -24.28 -11.63 -8.98
N ARG A 263 -23.55 -10.64 -8.47
CA ARG A 263 -24.07 -9.66 -7.50
C ARG A 263 -25.23 -8.84 -8.06
N LYS A 264 -25.14 -8.42 -9.34
CA LYS A 264 -26.25 -7.73 -10.03
C LYS A 264 -27.52 -8.58 -10.08
N ARG A 265 -27.39 -9.88 -10.37
CA ARG A 265 -28.52 -10.82 -10.37
C ARG A 265 -29.12 -11.07 -8.99
N GLU A 266 -28.30 -11.06 -7.95
CA GLU A 266 -28.75 -11.25 -6.56
C GLU A 266 -29.52 -10.03 -6.04
N LYS A 267 -29.13 -8.81 -6.44
CA LYS A 267 -29.86 -7.57 -6.11
C LYS A 267 -31.17 -7.39 -6.87
N ALA A 268 -31.28 -7.96 -8.06
CA ALA A 268 -32.48 -7.87 -8.89
C ALA A 268 -33.60 -8.85 -8.47
N LYS A 269 -33.34 -9.70 -7.47
CA LYS A 269 -34.31 -10.63 -6.87
C LYS A 269 -34.91 -10.05 -5.60
#